data_AF-A0A6N6L893-F1
#
_entry.id   AF-A0A6N6L893-F1
#
_cell.length_a   1.000
_cell.length_b   1.000
_cell.length_c   1.000
_cell.angle_alpha   90.00
_cell.angle_beta   90.00
_cell.angle_gamma   90.00
#
_symmetry.space_group_name_H-M   'P 1'
#
loop_
_entity.id
_entity.type
_entity.pdbx_description
1 polymer ?
#
loop_
_entity_poly.entity_id
_entity_poly.type
_entity_poly.pdbx_seq_one_letter_code
_entity_poly.pdbx_strand_id
1 'polypeptide(L)'
;MTNNPEHILVAVAWPYASADIHVGNITGSYLPADIYARFHRLKGNKVLMVSGSDAHGTPITVKSDAEGVTPEEVYKRYHADFLELFRKLGLNYDLFSSTHTQNHFKVSQSIFLALQRNGYLYPEKQQQWYSESENRFLPDRYVEGTCYICGYEHARGDQCDNCGNLLNANELINPRSKNDGSTPSLRETEHFFLDLSKLEPKVVEFLEARQEYWRPNVVKQSLGSIKADPLHGRAITRDLDWGIPLPIEGWDGKALYVWFEAVIGYLSAPIEWSHLVDDKDAWHDWWYNPQAKAYYFIGKDNIPFHAIMWPAELAGVGNAFSDIFEGKDSLLTLPYDVPANEFLNMEDKKISGSRNWGVWGLDFLSRYDPDPLRFYLTINMPENKDSNWDWDDFVARNNNELVANWGNLANRVLSFAHKHWEGQIPTPGELRELDKEIIATVESGFDSVGQRLNGVRLRAALQEALRLATEVNKYLDTAAPWSEVKEDKEGAAKTIYTAIRCIDNLKVLFAPFLPHTSEKLHGYLGYTRPLFGKQFTEDVSDDLGQHTVLRYDPTDASGTWQASKIEAGSPFNQPAPLYKKLETSVADEERARIAE
;
A
#
# COMPACT_ATOMS: atom_id res chain seq x y z
N MET A 1 11.91 -26.65 9.50
CA MET A 1 13.10 -25.90 9.98
C MET A 1 12.57 -24.63 10.62
N THR A 2 12.79 -24.44 11.92
CA THR A 2 12.45 -23.20 12.62
C THR A 2 13.46 -22.14 12.19
N ASN A 3 13.21 -21.47 11.06
CA ASN A 3 13.94 -20.26 10.72
C ASN A 3 13.68 -19.25 11.84
N ASN A 4 14.73 -18.60 12.32
CA ASN A 4 14.59 -17.45 13.22
C ASN A 4 13.66 -16.41 12.56
N PRO A 5 12.76 -15.76 13.32
CA PRO A 5 11.91 -14.71 12.79
C PRO A 5 12.74 -13.62 12.09
N GLU A 6 12.37 -13.30 10.84
CA GLU A 6 12.97 -12.20 10.09
C GLU A 6 12.30 -10.87 10.50
N HIS A 7 13.05 -9.76 10.47
CA HIS A 7 12.51 -8.41 10.60
C HIS A 7 12.13 -7.88 9.21
N ILE A 8 10.84 -7.64 9.00
CA ILE A 8 10.26 -7.25 7.72
C ILE A 8 9.62 -5.87 7.90
N LEU A 9 10.19 -4.87 7.24
CA LEU A 9 9.58 -3.54 7.14
C LEU A 9 8.74 -3.51 5.86
N VAL A 10 7.46 -3.19 6.00
CA VAL A 10 6.52 -3.01 4.89
C VAL A 10 6.19 -1.52 4.81
N ALA A 11 6.94 -0.80 3.99
CA ALA A 11 6.76 0.62 3.71
C ALA A 11 5.74 0.80 2.58
N VAL A 12 4.67 1.53 2.83
CA VAL A 12 3.57 1.72 1.88
C VAL A 12 3.51 3.16 1.41
N ALA A 13 3.45 3.38 0.09
CA ALA A 13 3.35 4.72 -0.50
C ALA A 13 2.37 5.62 0.26
N TRP A 14 2.76 6.86 0.51
CA TRP A 14 1.96 7.79 1.30
C TRP A 14 0.88 8.42 0.40
N PRO A 15 -0.42 8.25 0.68
CA PRO A 15 -1.46 8.96 -0.06
C PRO A 15 -1.33 10.46 0.16
N TYR A 16 -1.42 11.21 -0.94
CA TYR A 16 -1.41 12.67 -0.92
C TYR A 16 -2.74 13.20 -0.36
N ALA A 17 -2.69 13.98 0.73
CA ALA A 17 -3.86 14.42 1.50
C ALA A 17 -4.63 15.59 0.84
N SER A 18 -4.92 15.45 -0.46
CA SER A 18 -5.70 16.44 -1.23
C SER A 18 -6.71 15.81 -2.19
N ALA A 19 -6.83 14.48 -2.21
CA ALA A 19 -7.70 13.75 -3.13
C ALA A 19 -8.16 12.42 -2.54
N ASP A 20 -9.35 11.98 -2.97
CA ASP A 20 -9.90 10.70 -2.57
C ASP A 20 -9.12 9.52 -3.18
N ILE A 21 -9.05 8.42 -2.42
CA ILE A 21 -8.40 7.19 -2.85
C ILE A 21 -9.34 6.37 -3.72
N HIS A 22 -8.91 6.06 -4.94
CA HIS A 22 -9.61 5.17 -5.86
C HIS A 22 -8.98 3.76 -5.90
N VAL A 23 -9.68 2.81 -6.51
CA VAL A 23 -9.23 1.41 -6.65
C VAL A 23 -7.84 1.24 -7.27
N GLY A 24 -7.45 2.14 -8.18
CA GLY A 24 -6.10 2.19 -8.73
C GLY A 24 -5.00 2.44 -7.68
N ASN A 25 -5.20 3.34 -6.72
CA ASN A 25 -4.24 3.54 -5.64
C ASN A 25 -4.22 2.32 -4.69
N ILE A 26 -5.41 1.76 -4.41
CA ILE A 26 -5.58 0.58 -3.55
C ILE A 26 -4.78 -0.61 -4.10
N THR A 27 -5.00 -1.00 -5.36
CA THR A 27 -4.26 -2.12 -5.98
C THR A 27 -2.81 -1.76 -6.29
N GLY A 28 -2.51 -0.48 -6.47
CA GLY A 28 -1.17 0.01 -6.78
C GLY A 28 -0.20 -0.07 -5.61
N SER A 29 -0.65 0.15 -4.37
CA SER A 29 0.27 0.27 -3.22
C SER A 29 -0.27 -0.31 -1.92
N TYR A 30 -1.54 -0.05 -1.57
CA TYR A 30 -2.05 -0.34 -0.22
C TYR A 30 -2.39 -1.82 0.00
N LEU A 31 -3.20 -2.39 -0.90
CA LEU A 31 -3.63 -3.78 -0.82
C LEU A 31 -2.47 -4.78 -0.99
N PRO A 32 -1.53 -4.60 -1.95
CA PRO A 32 -0.36 -5.47 -2.07
C PRO A 32 0.45 -5.56 -0.78
N ALA A 33 0.66 -4.42 -0.12
CA ALA A 33 1.41 -4.33 1.12
C ALA A 33 0.73 -5.08 2.28
N ASP A 34 -0.59 -4.91 2.45
CA ASP A 34 -1.35 -5.61 3.50
C ASP A 34 -1.35 -7.13 3.32
N ILE A 35 -1.53 -7.61 2.08
CA ILE A 35 -1.44 -9.05 1.76
C ILE A 35 -0.06 -9.60 2.17
N TYR A 36 1.00 -8.88 1.80
CA TYR A 36 2.37 -9.29 2.13
C TYR A 36 2.63 -9.27 3.64
N ALA A 37 2.23 -8.19 4.33
CA ALA A 37 2.36 -8.06 5.78
C ALA A 37 1.63 -9.19 6.52
N ARG A 38 0.38 -9.49 6.15
CA ARG A 38 -0.42 -10.58 6.73
C ARG A 38 0.26 -11.94 6.56
N PHE A 39 0.79 -12.22 5.37
CA PHE A 39 1.55 -13.44 5.13
C PHE A 39 2.77 -13.57 6.04
N HIS A 40 3.59 -12.52 6.15
CA HIS A 40 4.77 -12.55 7.03
C HIS A 40 4.41 -12.66 8.51
N ARG A 41 3.30 -12.05 8.95
CA ARG A 41 2.76 -12.24 10.31
C ARG A 41 2.36 -13.70 10.56
N LEU A 42 1.63 -14.33 9.64
CA LEU A 42 1.27 -15.76 9.76
C LEU A 42 2.51 -16.66 9.75
N LYS A 43 3.54 -16.33 8.96
CA LYS A 43 4.83 -17.05 8.93
C LYS A 43 5.61 -16.94 10.24
N GLY A 44 5.23 -16.02 11.14
CA GLY A 44 5.88 -15.79 12.43
C GLY A 44 7.03 -14.78 12.40
N ASN A 45 7.15 -14.00 11.31
CA ASN A 45 8.14 -12.93 11.20
C ASN A 45 7.73 -11.69 12.01
N LYS A 46 8.70 -10.84 12.33
CA LYS A 46 8.49 -9.53 12.96
C LYS A 46 8.18 -8.52 11.88
N VAL A 47 6.92 -8.12 11.77
CA VAL A 47 6.43 -7.22 10.73
C VAL A 47 6.20 -5.84 11.32
N LEU A 48 6.70 -4.81 10.64
CA LEU A 48 6.37 -3.42 10.88
C LEU A 48 5.83 -2.84 9.57
N MET A 49 4.52 -2.65 9.46
CA MET A 49 3.84 -2.09 8.30
C MET A 49 3.47 -0.63 8.57
N VAL A 50 4.08 0.29 7.83
CA VAL A 50 4.00 1.73 8.10
C VAL A 50 3.65 2.53 6.85
N SER A 51 2.91 3.62 7.07
CA SER A 51 2.60 4.64 6.08
C SER A 51 2.11 5.90 6.78
N GLY A 52 1.61 6.86 6.02
CA GLY A 52 0.92 8.01 6.54
C GLY A 52 0.36 8.88 5.42
N SER A 53 -0.34 9.94 5.79
CA SER A 53 -0.77 10.95 4.83
C SER A 53 0.39 11.88 4.49
N ASP A 54 0.69 12.01 3.19
CA ASP A 54 1.55 13.08 2.71
C ASP A 54 0.75 14.39 2.80
N ALA A 55 1.13 15.19 3.79
CA ALA A 55 0.39 16.33 4.29
C ALA A 55 0.98 17.67 3.84
N HIS A 56 2.01 17.70 2.98
CA HIS A 56 2.65 18.94 2.53
C HIS A 56 2.62 19.11 1.01
N GLY A 57 3.10 20.27 0.56
CA GLY A 57 3.31 20.57 -0.86
C GLY A 57 2.16 21.32 -1.52
N THR A 58 2.42 21.68 -2.78
CA THR A 58 1.59 22.62 -3.53
C THR A 58 0.15 22.16 -3.78
N PRO A 59 -0.15 20.89 -4.12
CA PRO A 59 -1.55 20.52 -4.35
C PRO A 59 -2.47 20.69 -3.12
N ILE A 60 -1.97 20.58 -1.88
CA ILE A 60 -2.76 20.90 -0.68
C ILE A 60 -3.02 22.41 -0.61
N THR A 61 -2.03 23.26 -0.85
CA THR A 61 -2.23 24.72 -0.82
C THR A 61 -3.18 25.19 -1.93
N VAL A 62 -3.10 24.59 -3.13
CA VAL A 62 -4.03 24.87 -4.24
C VAL A 62 -5.48 24.52 -3.83
N LYS A 63 -5.68 23.38 -3.17
CA LYS A 63 -6.99 22.91 -2.71
C LYS A 63 -7.54 23.81 -1.61
N SER A 64 -6.68 24.18 -0.66
CA SER A 64 -6.94 25.15 0.42
C SER A 64 -7.39 26.49 -0.15
N ASP A 65 -6.63 27.06 -1.09
CA ASP A 65 -6.95 28.33 -1.75
C ASP A 65 -8.30 28.26 -2.50
N ALA A 66 -8.57 27.15 -3.20
CA ALA A 66 -9.81 26.96 -3.95
C ALA A 66 -11.06 26.81 -3.06
N GLU A 67 -10.91 26.27 -1.86
CA GLU A 67 -12.00 26.03 -0.90
C GLU A 67 -12.16 27.13 0.15
N GLY A 68 -11.18 28.04 0.26
CA GLY A 68 -11.19 29.11 1.27
C GLY A 68 -11.00 28.60 2.71
N VAL A 69 -10.26 27.51 2.89
CA VAL A 69 -9.92 26.89 4.17
C VAL A 69 -8.40 26.81 4.32
N THR A 70 -7.88 26.46 5.48
CA THR A 70 -6.44 26.31 5.71
C THR A 70 -5.89 25.00 5.12
N PRO A 71 -4.58 24.91 4.78
CA PRO A 71 -3.95 23.67 4.36
C PRO A 71 -4.09 22.54 5.40
N GLU A 72 -4.05 22.89 6.69
CA GLU A 72 -4.23 21.94 7.79
C GLU A 72 -5.64 21.34 7.79
N GLU A 73 -6.69 22.15 7.57
CA GLU A 73 -8.07 21.66 7.45
C GLU A 73 -8.26 20.72 6.26
N VAL A 74 -7.62 21.02 5.12
CA VAL A 74 -7.63 20.13 3.94
C VAL A 74 -6.97 18.78 4.28
N TYR A 75 -5.75 18.81 4.80
CA TYR A 75 -5.01 17.59 5.15
C TYR A 75 -5.80 16.75 6.16
N LYS A 76 -6.28 17.37 7.26
CA LYS A 76 -6.98 16.65 8.33
C LYS A 76 -8.26 15.97 7.84
N ARG A 77 -8.99 16.61 6.92
CA ARG A 77 -10.19 16.01 6.29
C ARG A 77 -9.83 14.74 5.53
N TYR A 78 -8.89 14.81 4.59
CA TYR A 78 -8.49 13.65 3.79
C TYR A 78 -7.81 12.57 4.64
N HIS A 79 -7.04 12.97 5.65
CA HIS A 79 -6.44 12.05 6.60
C HIS A 79 -7.51 11.20 7.30
N ALA A 80 -8.57 11.83 7.83
CA ALA A 80 -9.68 11.11 8.45
C ALA A 80 -10.37 10.13 7.49
N ASP A 81 -10.61 10.55 6.24
CA ASP A 81 -11.18 9.71 5.19
C ASP A 81 -10.29 8.50 4.87
N PHE A 82 -8.97 8.69 4.86
CA PHE A 82 -8.00 7.60 4.65
C PHE A 82 -8.02 6.60 5.82
N LEU A 83 -8.07 7.08 7.08
CA LEU A 83 -8.17 6.18 8.24
C LEU A 83 -9.46 5.36 8.19
N GLU A 84 -10.58 5.98 7.82
CA GLU A 84 -11.87 5.29 7.65
C GLU A 84 -11.77 4.23 6.55
N LEU A 85 -11.25 4.60 5.38
CA LEU A 85 -11.11 3.71 4.23
C LEU A 85 -10.28 2.48 4.59
N PHE A 86 -9.09 2.68 5.15
CA PHE A 86 -8.18 1.57 5.44
C PHE A 86 -8.74 0.65 6.52
N ARG A 87 -9.47 1.17 7.51
CA ARG A 87 -10.19 0.35 8.48
C ARG A 87 -11.31 -0.45 7.83
N LYS A 88 -12.15 0.17 7.00
CA LYS A 88 -13.27 -0.51 6.31
C LYS A 88 -12.79 -1.57 5.32
N LEU A 89 -11.67 -1.32 4.64
CA LEU A 89 -11.02 -2.27 3.73
C LEU A 89 -10.27 -3.39 4.46
N GLY A 90 -10.05 -3.25 5.77
CA GLY A 90 -9.32 -4.20 6.59
C GLY A 90 -7.83 -4.22 6.30
N LEU A 91 -7.18 -3.07 6.15
CA LEU A 91 -5.71 -2.98 6.12
C LEU A 91 -5.16 -2.87 7.55
N ASN A 92 -4.15 -3.67 7.88
CA ASN A 92 -3.59 -3.72 9.24
C ASN A 92 -2.22 -3.02 9.32
N TYR A 93 -2.21 -1.70 9.52
CA TYR A 93 -1.01 -0.90 9.72
C TYR A 93 -0.52 -0.95 11.17
N ASP A 94 0.76 -1.24 11.39
CA ASP A 94 1.38 -1.07 12.70
C ASP A 94 1.42 0.41 13.10
N LEU A 95 1.65 1.30 12.12
CA LEU A 95 1.38 2.73 12.22
C LEU A 95 0.93 3.33 10.88
N PHE A 96 -0.17 4.06 10.88
CA PHE A 96 -0.50 5.04 9.83
C PHE A 96 -0.56 6.44 10.44
N SER A 97 0.38 7.31 10.06
CA SER A 97 0.56 8.66 10.63
C SER A 97 0.38 9.76 9.56
N SER A 98 1.07 10.89 9.68
CA SER A 98 1.17 11.95 8.66
C SER A 98 2.57 12.56 8.62
N THR A 99 2.92 13.24 7.52
CA THR A 99 4.19 13.99 7.42
C THR A 99 4.14 15.29 8.22
N HIS A 100 2.96 15.69 8.70
CA HIS A 100 2.77 16.89 9.52
C HIS A 100 2.78 16.54 11.02
N THR A 101 3.89 15.97 11.48
CA THR A 101 4.16 15.67 12.89
C THR A 101 5.53 16.20 13.31
N GLN A 102 5.68 16.55 14.59
CA GLN A 102 6.95 17.03 15.14
C GLN A 102 8.06 15.97 15.00
N ASN A 103 7.70 14.69 15.10
CA ASN A 103 8.61 13.59 14.83
C ASN A 103 9.12 13.61 13.39
N HIS A 104 8.22 13.70 12.42
CA HIS A 104 8.61 13.75 11.01
C HIS A 104 9.48 14.97 10.71
N PHE A 105 9.13 16.14 11.25
CA PHE A 105 9.91 17.38 11.11
C PHE A 105 11.34 17.19 11.59
N LYS A 106 11.52 16.65 12.82
CA LYS A 106 12.84 16.41 13.41
C LYS A 106 13.68 15.44 12.58
N VAL A 107 13.09 14.34 12.10
CA VAL A 107 13.78 13.33 11.29
C VAL A 107 14.21 13.93 9.94
N SER A 108 13.31 14.62 9.25
CA SER A 108 13.58 15.24 7.95
C SER A 108 14.65 16.35 8.04
N GLN A 109 14.60 17.18 9.09
CA GLN A 109 15.65 18.16 9.38
C GLN A 109 17.00 17.50 9.68
N SER A 110 17.01 16.36 10.37
CA SER A 110 18.24 15.63 10.68
C SER A 110 18.87 15.00 9.42
N ILE A 111 18.06 14.48 8.51
CA ILE A 111 18.52 14.01 7.19
C ILE A 111 19.12 15.16 6.37
N PHE A 112 18.44 16.33 6.34
CA PHE A 112 18.96 17.53 5.69
C PHE A 112 20.34 17.92 6.23
N LEU A 113 20.48 18.05 7.57
CA LEU A 113 21.75 18.41 8.20
C LEU A 113 22.85 17.37 7.97
N ALA A 114 22.51 16.08 7.94
CA ALA A 114 23.45 15.00 7.65
C ALA A 114 23.97 15.06 6.20
N LEU A 115 23.08 15.27 5.22
CA LEU A 115 23.48 15.46 3.81
C LEU A 115 24.31 16.73 3.63
N GLN A 116 23.97 17.81 4.32
CA GLN A 116 24.73 19.06 4.32
C GLN A 116 26.15 18.84 4.87
N ARG A 117 26.26 18.22 6.06
CA ARG A 117 27.54 17.90 6.71
C ARG A 117 28.43 17.03 5.83
N ASN A 118 27.85 16.11 5.07
CA ASN A 118 28.59 15.24 4.16
C ASN A 118 28.88 15.86 2.78
N GLY A 119 28.49 17.13 2.55
CA GLY A 119 28.80 17.86 1.33
C GLY A 119 27.98 17.44 0.09
N TYR A 120 26.79 16.88 0.32
CA TYR A 120 25.84 16.48 -0.72
C TYR A 120 24.77 17.55 -1.01
N LEU A 121 24.74 18.65 -0.24
CA LEU A 121 23.85 19.77 -0.49
C LEU A 121 24.63 21.01 -0.93
N TYR A 122 24.10 21.77 -1.89
CA TYR A 122 24.65 23.06 -2.30
C TYR A 122 23.53 24.07 -2.59
N PRO A 123 23.72 25.37 -2.29
CA PRO A 123 22.77 26.41 -2.68
C PRO A 123 22.96 26.83 -4.15
N GLU A 124 21.86 27.12 -4.84
CA GLU A 124 21.86 27.69 -6.18
C GLU A 124 20.72 28.69 -6.33
N LYS A 125 20.98 29.80 -7.03
CA LYS A 125 20.01 30.86 -7.31
C LYS A 125 19.28 30.61 -8.61
N GLN A 126 17.97 30.80 -8.60
CA GLN A 126 17.08 30.61 -9.75
C GLN A 126 16.12 31.78 -9.90
N GLN A 127 15.62 31.98 -11.12
CA GLN A 127 14.58 32.97 -11.41
C GLN A 127 13.23 32.28 -11.36
N GLN A 128 12.31 32.79 -10.54
CA GLN A 128 10.96 32.26 -10.40
C GLN A 128 9.93 33.39 -10.47
N TRP A 129 8.73 33.07 -10.94
CA TRP A 129 7.60 33.99 -10.94
C TRP A 129 7.18 34.35 -9.51
N TYR A 130 6.91 35.64 -9.29
CA TYR A 130 6.49 36.22 -8.02
C TYR A 130 5.22 37.04 -8.23
N SER A 131 4.22 36.80 -7.38
CA SER A 131 2.99 37.59 -7.34
C SER A 131 3.17 38.74 -6.36
N GLU A 132 3.15 39.98 -6.87
CA GLU A 132 3.23 41.19 -6.04
C GLU A 132 1.97 41.40 -5.19
N SER A 133 0.81 41.00 -5.72
CA SER A 133 -0.48 41.10 -5.04
C SER A 133 -0.65 40.06 -3.94
N GLU A 134 -0.16 38.84 -4.16
CA GLU A 134 -0.22 37.75 -3.18
C GLU A 134 1.02 37.69 -2.28
N ASN A 135 2.05 38.50 -2.56
CA ASN A 135 3.32 38.56 -1.83
C ASN A 135 4.02 37.19 -1.70
N ARG A 136 3.94 36.34 -2.73
CA ARG A 136 4.51 34.99 -2.75
C ARG A 136 5.10 34.60 -4.10
N PHE A 137 6.06 33.69 -4.09
CA PHE A 137 6.49 33.00 -5.30
C PHE A 137 5.38 32.07 -5.80
N LEU A 138 5.22 32.01 -7.13
CA LEU A 138 4.23 31.19 -7.78
C LEU A 138 4.90 29.90 -8.28
N PRO A 139 4.49 28.71 -7.80
CA PRO A 139 4.80 27.46 -8.46
C PRO A 139 4.28 27.46 -9.90
N ASP A 140 4.89 26.71 -10.81
CA ASP A 140 4.54 26.70 -12.24
C ASP A 140 3.05 26.49 -12.54
N ARG A 141 2.35 25.73 -11.70
CA ARG A 141 0.90 25.46 -11.82
C ARG A 141 0.01 26.65 -11.51
N TYR A 142 0.53 27.66 -10.82
CA TYR A 142 -0.14 28.93 -10.54
C TYR A 142 0.12 29.97 -11.61
N VAL A 143 0.91 29.66 -12.63
CA VAL A 143 1.21 30.57 -13.73
C VAL A 143 0.60 30.02 -15.02
N GLU A 144 -0.27 30.83 -15.63
CA GLU A 144 -0.81 30.58 -16.96
C GLU A 144 -0.38 31.69 -17.91
N GLY A 145 -0.21 31.36 -19.18
CA GLY A 145 0.17 32.33 -20.20
C GLY A 145 0.05 31.78 -21.60
N THR A 146 0.48 32.58 -22.57
CA THR A 146 0.54 32.19 -23.96
C THR A 146 1.75 31.31 -24.22
N CYS A 147 1.54 30.12 -24.77
CA CYS A 147 2.59 29.18 -25.17
C CYS A 147 3.49 29.82 -26.23
N TYR A 148 4.78 29.96 -25.92
CA TYR A 148 5.78 30.50 -26.84
C TYR A 148 6.10 29.61 -28.04
N ILE A 149 5.57 28.36 -28.05
CA ILE A 149 5.75 27.41 -29.15
C ILE A 149 4.55 27.45 -30.13
N CYS A 150 3.32 27.39 -29.63
CA CYS A 150 2.12 27.23 -30.47
C CYS A 150 1.08 28.35 -30.36
N GLY A 151 1.29 29.33 -29.49
CA GLY A 151 0.39 30.47 -29.30
C GLY A 151 -0.87 30.18 -28.47
N TYR A 152 -1.03 29.00 -27.87
CA TYR A 152 -2.17 28.70 -26.99
C TYR A 152 -2.18 29.62 -25.77
N GLU A 153 -3.26 30.38 -25.56
CA GLU A 153 -3.32 31.49 -24.58
C GLU A 153 -3.43 31.07 -23.11
N HIS A 154 -3.71 29.79 -22.85
CA HIS A 154 -3.93 29.23 -21.51
C HIS A 154 -2.95 28.09 -21.19
N ALA A 155 -1.72 28.19 -21.67
CA ALA A 155 -0.68 27.22 -21.35
C ALA A 155 -0.20 27.38 -19.91
N ARG A 156 0.06 26.27 -19.24
CA ARG A 156 0.60 26.25 -17.88
C ARG A 156 2.11 26.47 -17.91
N GLY A 157 2.69 26.90 -16.79
CA GLY A 157 4.14 27.13 -16.68
C GLY A 157 5.00 25.91 -17.00
N ASP A 158 4.48 24.71 -16.76
CA ASP A 158 5.17 23.43 -16.95
C ASP A 158 4.85 22.74 -18.28
N GLN A 159 3.65 22.96 -18.84
CA GLN A 159 3.18 22.24 -20.03
C GLN A 159 2.08 22.99 -20.78
N CYS A 160 2.13 22.94 -22.12
CA CYS A 160 1.04 23.37 -22.98
C CYS A 160 0.04 22.23 -23.23
N ASP A 161 -1.19 22.35 -22.76
CA ASP A 161 -2.23 21.33 -22.96
C ASP A 161 -2.70 21.21 -24.42
N ASN A 162 -2.42 22.22 -25.27
CA ASN A 162 -2.78 22.19 -26.70
C ASN A 162 -1.74 21.45 -27.57
N CYS A 163 -0.45 21.75 -27.43
CA CYS A 163 0.60 21.13 -28.24
C CYS A 163 1.37 20.02 -27.53
N GLY A 164 1.12 19.80 -26.23
CA GLY A 164 1.73 18.74 -25.42
C GLY A 164 3.16 18.98 -24.97
N ASN A 165 3.83 20.05 -25.46
CA ASN A 165 5.22 20.36 -25.11
C ASN A 165 5.36 20.80 -23.65
N LEU A 166 6.45 20.38 -23.02
CA LEU A 166 6.92 20.95 -21.75
C LEU A 166 7.42 22.37 -22.01
N LEU A 167 7.06 23.29 -21.13
CA LEU A 167 7.41 24.69 -21.22
C LEU A 167 8.35 25.06 -20.07
N ASN A 168 9.19 26.07 -20.29
CA ASN A 168 9.82 26.77 -19.18
C ASN A 168 8.87 27.89 -18.74
N ALA A 169 8.52 27.92 -17.46
CA ALA A 169 7.55 28.89 -16.96
C ALA A 169 7.99 30.34 -17.25
N ASN A 170 9.29 30.64 -17.11
CA ASN A 170 9.86 31.96 -17.37
C ASN A 170 9.79 32.42 -18.84
N GLU A 171 9.50 31.52 -19.78
CA GLU A 171 9.35 31.81 -21.21
C GLU A 171 7.89 32.02 -21.63
N LEU A 172 6.91 31.85 -20.72
CA LEU A 172 5.51 32.12 -21.02
C LEU A 172 5.31 33.58 -21.44
N ILE A 173 4.61 33.77 -22.55
CA ILE A 173 4.25 35.10 -23.05
C ILE A 173 3.00 35.55 -22.30
N ASN A 174 2.95 36.81 -21.85
CA ASN A 174 1.83 37.36 -21.05
C ASN A 174 1.46 36.47 -19.84
N PRO A 175 2.41 36.19 -18.92
CA PRO A 175 2.14 35.36 -17.77
C PRO A 175 1.10 36.05 -16.86
N ARG A 176 0.27 35.23 -16.24
CA ARG A 176 -0.79 35.65 -15.30
C ARG A 176 -0.84 34.66 -14.14
N SER A 177 -1.05 35.16 -12.94
CA SER A 177 -1.41 34.32 -11.79
C SER A 177 -2.79 33.72 -12.02
N LYS A 178 -2.91 32.41 -11.83
CA LYS A 178 -4.19 31.70 -11.92
C LYS A 178 -5.18 32.13 -10.83
N ASN A 179 -4.68 32.62 -9.70
CA ASN A 179 -5.51 32.94 -8.55
C ASN A 179 -6.26 34.27 -8.71
N ASP A 180 -5.55 35.31 -9.16
CA ASP A 180 -6.08 36.68 -9.18
C ASP A 180 -5.93 37.38 -10.55
N GLY A 181 -5.33 36.71 -11.54
CA GLY A 181 -5.14 37.25 -12.89
C GLY A 181 -4.05 38.33 -13.00
N SER A 182 -3.34 38.64 -11.91
CA SER A 182 -2.24 39.63 -11.91
C SER A 182 -1.06 39.16 -12.76
N THR A 183 -0.26 40.11 -13.28
CA THR A 183 0.96 39.77 -14.01
C THR A 183 2.11 39.54 -13.02
N PRO A 184 2.68 38.32 -12.92
CA PRO A 184 3.80 38.06 -12.03
C PRO A 184 5.10 38.69 -12.56
N SER A 185 6.03 38.97 -11.66
CA SER A 185 7.39 39.45 -11.96
C SER A 185 8.40 38.32 -11.76
N LEU A 186 9.48 38.28 -12.55
CA LEU A 186 10.59 37.36 -12.26
C LEU A 186 11.41 37.92 -11.11
N ARG A 187 11.65 37.10 -10.09
CA ARG A 187 12.54 37.40 -8.97
C ARG A 187 13.54 36.28 -8.76
N GLU A 188 14.74 36.67 -8.32
CA GLU A 188 15.75 35.73 -7.89
C GLU A 188 15.36 35.13 -6.53
N THR A 189 15.46 33.81 -6.41
CA THR A 189 15.30 33.05 -5.18
C THR A 189 16.42 32.01 -5.08
N GLU A 190 16.84 31.67 -3.87
CA GLU A 190 17.89 30.67 -3.63
C GLU A 190 17.27 29.38 -3.09
N HIS A 191 17.77 28.24 -3.57
CA HIS A 191 17.33 26.91 -3.17
C HIS A 191 18.52 25.99 -2.86
N PHE A 192 18.37 25.10 -1.88
CA PHE A 192 19.27 23.96 -1.73
C PHE A 192 18.96 22.87 -2.76
N PHE A 193 20.03 22.29 -3.31
CA PHE A 193 20.01 21.17 -4.23
C PHE A 193 20.69 19.96 -3.60
N LEU A 194 20.08 18.78 -3.76
CA LEU A 194 20.73 17.51 -3.51
C LEU A 194 21.58 17.14 -4.71
N ASP A 195 22.89 17.02 -4.51
CA ASP A 195 23.88 16.67 -5.53
C ASP A 195 23.84 15.17 -5.85
N LEU A 196 22.81 14.77 -6.60
CA LEU A 196 22.65 13.38 -7.03
C LEU A 196 23.80 12.90 -7.94
N SER A 197 24.53 13.81 -8.59
CA SER A 197 25.68 13.46 -9.43
C SER A 197 26.79 12.80 -8.62
N LYS A 198 27.04 13.28 -7.39
CA LYS A 198 28.01 12.67 -6.46
C LYS A 198 27.53 11.34 -5.88
N LEU A 199 26.21 11.11 -5.84
CA LEU A 199 25.59 9.91 -5.27
C LEU A 199 25.32 8.83 -6.32
N GLU A 200 25.31 9.18 -7.60
CA GLU A 200 25.01 8.27 -8.71
C GLU A 200 25.79 6.96 -8.66
N PRO A 201 27.12 6.92 -8.42
CA PRO A 201 27.85 5.66 -8.38
C PRO A 201 27.31 4.69 -7.31
N LYS A 202 26.93 5.20 -6.14
CA LYS A 202 26.35 4.39 -5.06
C LYS A 202 24.96 3.89 -5.42
N VAL A 203 24.15 4.71 -6.11
CA VAL A 203 22.80 4.32 -6.56
C VAL A 203 22.89 3.23 -7.63
N VAL A 204 23.82 3.37 -8.59
CA VAL A 204 24.05 2.36 -9.63
C VAL A 204 24.48 1.03 -9.00
N GLU A 205 25.46 1.05 -8.10
CA GLU A 205 25.90 -0.15 -7.35
C GLU A 205 24.73 -0.79 -6.58
N PHE A 206 23.92 0.02 -5.89
CA PHE A 206 22.74 -0.43 -5.17
C PHE A 206 21.75 -1.16 -6.07
N LEU A 207 21.45 -0.60 -7.26
CA LEU A 207 20.53 -1.20 -8.24
C LEU A 207 21.11 -2.46 -8.89
N GLU A 208 22.41 -2.45 -9.21
CA GLU A 208 23.11 -3.59 -9.83
C GLU A 208 23.15 -4.81 -8.90
N ALA A 209 23.32 -4.60 -7.60
CA ALA A 209 23.30 -5.67 -6.61
C ALA A 209 21.93 -6.38 -6.46
N ARG A 210 20.87 -5.83 -7.07
CA ARG A 210 19.47 -6.23 -6.87
C ARG A 210 18.78 -6.75 -8.13
N GLN A 211 19.47 -6.72 -9.28
CA GLN A 211 18.89 -7.07 -10.58
C GLN A 211 18.35 -8.50 -10.67
N GLU A 212 18.87 -9.42 -9.84
CA GLU A 212 18.47 -10.83 -9.87
C GLU A 212 17.07 -11.09 -9.29
N TYR A 213 16.57 -10.22 -8.39
CA TYR A 213 15.33 -10.47 -7.67
C TYR A 213 14.32 -9.32 -7.69
N TRP A 214 14.75 -8.07 -7.95
CA TRP A 214 13.82 -6.96 -8.17
C TRP A 214 13.02 -7.16 -9.46
N ARG A 215 11.84 -6.55 -9.51
CA ARG A 215 11.03 -6.55 -10.74
C ARG A 215 11.81 -5.89 -11.89
N PRO A 216 11.85 -6.51 -13.08
CA PRO A 216 12.63 -5.99 -14.20
C PRO A 216 12.24 -4.58 -14.64
N ASN A 217 10.97 -4.19 -14.52
CA ASN A 217 10.51 -2.83 -14.87
C ASN A 217 11.18 -1.78 -13.98
N VAL A 218 11.27 -2.00 -12.66
CA VAL A 218 11.89 -1.08 -11.70
C VAL A 218 13.37 -0.86 -11.99
N VAL A 219 14.14 -1.95 -12.10
CA VAL A 219 15.59 -1.88 -12.30
C VAL A 219 15.94 -1.34 -13.68
N LYS A 220 15.30 -1.84 -14.74
CA LYS A 220 15.60 -1.41 -16.12
C LYS A 220 15.19 0.03 -16.36
N GLN A 221 14.06 0.48 -15.82
CA GLN A 221 13.65 1.88 -15.88
C GLN A 221 14.69 2.75 -15.17
N SER A 222 15.05 2.42 -13.93
CA SER A 222 15.97 3.25 -13.13
C SER A 222 17.36 3.34 -13.75
N LEU A 223 17.99 2.20 -14.06
CA LEU A 223 19.32 2.17 -14.68
C LEU A 223 19.29 2.73 -16.12
N GLY A 224 18.21 2.48 -16.86
CA GLY A 224 18.03 3.01 -18.20
C GLY A 224 17.93 4.54 -18.20
N SER A 225 17.16 5.12 -17.27
CA SER A 225 17.05 6.56 -17.08
C SER A 225 18.39 7.18 -16.72
N ILE A 226 19.13 6.63 -15.75
CA ILE A 226 20.46 7.13 -15.35
C ILE A 226 21.45 7.09 -16.53
N LYS A 227 21.44 6.01 -17.32
CA LYS A 227 22.33 5.88 -18.49
C LYS A 227 21.99 6.86 -19.61
N ALA A 228 20.71 7.20 -19.77
CA ALA A 228 20.25 8.11 -20.81
C ALA A 228 20.49 9.58 -20.43
N ASP A 229 20.27 9.92 -19.16
CA ASP A 229 20.45 11.26 -18.60
C ASP A 229 21.06 11.14 -17.19
N PRO A 230 22.38 11.39 -17.05
CA PRO A 230 23.06 11.31 -15.76
C PRO A 230 22.36 12.16 -14.69
N LEU A 231 22.43 11.67 -13.45
CA LEU A 231 21.81 12.34 -12.33
C LEU A 231 22.46 13.69 -12.08
N HIS A 232 21.62 14.70 -11.95
CA HIS A 232 22.01 16.08 -11.69
C HIS A 232 21.34 16.59 -10.43
N GLY A 233 21.78 17.77 -9.96
CA GLY A 233 21.23 18.39 -8.78
C GLY A 233 19.72 18.54 -8.85
N ARG A 234 19.03 18.23 -7.75
CA ARG A 234 17.58 18.42 -7.61
C ARG A 234 17.28 19.36 -6.45
N ALA A 235 16.48 20.41 -6.70
CA ALA A 235 16.07 21.35 -5.67
C ALA A 235 15.23 20.65 -4.59
N ILE A 236 15.68 20.68 -3.35
CA ILE A 236 15.03 20.07 -2.18
C ILE A 236 14.36 21.11 -1.25
N THR A 237 14.25 22.35 -1.70
CA THR A 237 13.58 23.44 -0.97
C THR A 237 12.58 24.14 -1.87
N ARG A 238 11.55 24.75 -1.28
CA ARG A 238 10.53 25.53 -2.00
C ARG A 238 10.17 26.78 -1.21
N ASP A 239 9.79 27.82 -1.92
CA ASP A 239 9.16 29.02 -1.37
C ASP A 239 7.70 28.73 -1.03
N LEU A 240 7.47 28.13 0.15
CA LEU A 240 6.17 27.70 0.64
C LEU A 240 6.11 27.87 2.16
N ASP A 241 5.01 28.46 2.65
CA ASP A 241 4.75 28.58 4.09
C ASP A 241 4.23 27.26 4.71
N TRP A 242 3.57 26.41 3.91
CA TRP A 242 3.06 25.12 4.33
C TRP A 242 4.05 23.99 4.01
N GLY A 243 4.79 23.54 5.04
CA GLY A 243 5.76 22.46 4.95
C GLY A 243 6.72 22.44 6.14
N ILE A 244 7.80 21.66 6.02
CA ILE A 244 8.81 21.54 7.07
C ILE A 244 9.82 22.69 6.94
N PRO A 245 10.00 23.56 7.95
CA PRO A 245 10.97 24.64 7.88
C PRO A 245 12.40 24.11 7.85
N LEU A 246 13.30 24.84 7.20
CA LEU A 246 14.71 24.48 7.16
C LEU A 246 15.36 24.67 8.55
N PRO A 247 16.27 23.76 8.98
CA PRO A 247 16.90 23.82 10.30
C PRO A 247 18.15 24.74 10.33
N ILE A 248 18.15 25.84 9.56
CA ILE A 248 19.29 26.74 9.41
C ILE A 248 18.83 28.20 9.32
N GLU A 249 19.66 29.12 9.82
CA GLU A 249 19.35 30.56 9.83
C GLU A 249 19.34 31.18 8.42
N GLY A 250 18.47 32.16 8.19
CA GLY A 250 18.41 32.93 6.94
C GLY A 250 17.59 32.30 5.82
N TRP A 251 16.84 31.23 6.12
CA TRP A 251 15.97 30.50 5.18
C TRP A 251 14.48 30.60 5.56
N ASP A 252 14.09 31.65 6.28
CA ASP A 252 12.70 31.93 6.64
C ASP A 252 11.81 32.04 5.39
N GLY A 253 10.57 31.54 5.48
CA GLY A 253 9.62 31.51 4.34
C GLY A 253 9.90 30.40 3.31
N LYS A 254 10.81 29.48 3.61
CA LYS A 254 11.08 28.30 2.78
C LYS A 254 10.83 27.01 3.56
N ALA A 255 10.36 26.01 2.84
CA ALA A 255 10.14 24.66 3.35
C ALA A 255 10.96 23.63 2.57
N LEU A 256 11.23 22.48 3.21
CA LEU A 256 11.72 21.29 2.53
C LEU A 256 10.70 20.86 1.47
N TYR A 257 11.20 20.53 0.28
CA TYR A 257 10.36 20.10 -0.82
C TYR A 257 9.75 18.72 -0.52
N VAL A 258 8.45 18.56 -0.76
CA VAL A 258 7.72 17.32 -0.47
C VAL A 258 8.37 16.06 -1.06
N TRP A 259 8.93 16.14 -2.27
CA TRP A 259 9.58 14.97 -2.88
C TRP A 259 10.91 14.57 -2.23
N PHE A 260 11.49 15.44 -1.40
CA PHE A 260 12.63 15.14 -0.54
C PHE A 260 12.15 14.56 0.80
N GLU A 261 11.19 15.21 1.47
CA GLU A 261 10.79 14.77 2.82
C GLU A 261 9.81 13.58 2.85
N ALA A 262 8.95 13.39 1.85
CA ALA A 262 7.92 12.37 1.91
C ALA A 262 8.50 10.94 1.98
N VAL A 263 9.64 10.69 1.31
CA VAL A 263 10.35 9.40 1.41
C VAL A 263 11.00 9.18 2.77
N ILE A 264 11.33 10.25 3.50
CA ILE A 264 11.79 10.20 4.90
C ILE A 264 10.67 9.73 5.82
N GLY A 265 9.41 9.86 5.39
CA GLY A 265 8.22 9.28 6.03
C GLY A 265 8.43 7.83 6.47
N TYR A 266 9.04 7.01 5.61
CA TYR A 266 9.29 5.59 5.88
C TYR A 266 10.24 5.32 7.05
N LEU A 267 11.12 6.26 7.38
CA LEU A 267 11.99 6.21 8.55
C LEU A 267 11.31 6.84 9.77
N SER A 268 10.68 7.99 9.58
CA SER A 268 10.02 8.71 10.67
C SER A 268 8.86 7.92 11.30
N ALA A 269 8.06 7.19 10.51
CA ALA A 269 6.94 6.43 11.05
C ALA A 269 7.37 5.26 11.96
N PRO A 270 8.38 4.43 11.63
CA PRO A 270 8.96 3.48 12.57
C PRO A 270 9.49 4.11 13.87
N ILE A 271 10.13 5.28 13.77
CA ILE A 271 10.58 6.02 14.96
C ILE A 271 9.38 6.45 15.82
N GLU A 272 8.34 7.03 15.21
CA GLU A 272 7.11 7.40 15.93
C GLU A 272 6.43 6.19 16.57
N TRP A 273 6.31 5.09 15.82
CA TRP A 273 5.75 3.83 16.31
C TRP A 273 6.49 3.34 17.55
N SER A 274 7.83 3.38 17.52
CA SER A 274 8.68 2.95 18.64
C SER A 274 8.40 3.75 19.92
N HIS A 275 8.15 5.07 19.79
CA HIS A 275 7.77 5.91 20.92
C HIS A 275 6.37 5.56 21.44
N LEU A 276 5.41 5.31 20.54
CA LEU A 276 4.03 4.98 20.90
C LEU A 276 3.88 3.59 21.55
N VAL A 277 4.82 2.67 21.35
CA VAL A 277 4.87 1.36 22.04
C VAL A 277 5.76 1.37 23.29
N ASP A 278 6.21 2.55 23.73
CA ASP A 278 7.10 2.74 24.88
C ASP A 278 8.44 1.98 24.79
N ASP A 279 8.93 1.75 23.58
CA ASP A 279 10.25 1.15 23.31
C ASP A 279 10.97 1.95 22.22
N LYS A 280 11.66 3.03 22.65
CA LYS A 280 12.23 4.07 21.77
C LYS A 280 13.33 3.56 20.83
N ASP A 281 13.93 2.42 21.14
CA ASP A 281 15.00 1.82 20.34
C ASP A 281 14.45 0.70 19.42
N ALA A 282 13.17 0.30 19.55
CA ALA A 282 12.60 -0.82 18.79
C ALA A 282 12.73 -0.66 17.26
N TRP A 283 12.70 0.56 16.74
CA TRP A 283 12.84 0.80 15.29
C TRP A 283 14.23 0.41 14.75
N HIS A 284 15.26 0.30 15.60
CA HIS A 284 16.61 -0.13 15.19
C HIS A 284 16.63 -1.54 14.61
N ASP A 285 15.73 -2.42 15.05
CA ASP A 285 15.59 -3.78 14.55
C ASP A 285 15.28 -3.85 13.04
N TRP A 286 14.73 -2.76 12.48
CA TRP A 286 14.44 -2.62 11.06
C TRP A 286 15.41 -1.70 10.31
N TRP A 287 15.92 -0.66 10.96
CA TRP A 287 16.68 0.40 10.28
C TRP A 287 18.19 0.40 10.51
N TYR A 288 18.68 -0.27 11.55
CA TYR A 288 20.12 -0.47 11.79
C TYR A 288 20.56 -1.93 11.66
N ASN A 289 19.62 -2.86 11.64
CA ASN A 289 19.89 -4.28 11.43
C ASN A 289 20.11 -4.58 9.95
N PRO A 290 21.32 -4.96 9.49
CA PRO A 290 21.59 -5.26 8.09
C PRO A 290 20.88 -6.53 7.57
N GLN A 291 20.28 -7.35 8.46
CA GLN A 291 19.48 -8.52 8.09
C GLN A 291 17.98 -8.19 7.93
N ALA A 292 17.55 -6.99 8.32
CA ALA A 292 16.17 -6.56 8.11
C ALA A 292 15.90 -6.39 6.61
N LYS A 293 14.67 -6.71 6.19
CA LYS A 293 14.24 -6.58 4.80
C LYS A 293 13.15 -5.53 4.69
N ALA A 294 13.49 -4.40 4.09
CA ALA A 294 12.56 -3.30 3.83
C ALA A 294 11.97 -3.38 2.41
N TYR A 295 10.65 -3.57 2.33
CA TYR A 295 9.88 -3.61 1.08
C TYR A 295 9.06 -2.34 0.92
N TYR A 296 9.18 -1.67 -0.23
CA TYR A 296 8.49 -0.41 -0.53
C TYR A 296 7.43 -0.63 -1.61
N PHE A 297 6.17 -0.74 -1.20
CA PHE A 297 5.05 -0.99 -2.09
C PHE A 297 4.51 0.30 -2.68
N ILE A 298 4.63 0.44 -4.00
CA ILE A 298 4.38 1.70 -4.72
C ILE A 298 3.68 1.48 -6.08
N GLY A 299 3.08 2.53 -6.63
CA GLY A 299 2.76 2.59 -8.06
C GLY A 299 3.98 2.97 -8.90
N LYS A 300 3.98 2.63 -10.20
CA LYS A 300 5.14 2.85 -11.09
C LYS A 300 5.65 4.28 -11.18
N ASP A 301 4.78 5.27 -11.02
CA ASP A 301 5.19 6.69 -11.06
C ASP A 301 6.15 7.05 -9.92
N ASN A 302 6.11 6.29 -8.83
CA ASN A 302 6.95 6.50 -7.67
C ASN A 302 8.33 5.81 -7.77
N ILE A 303 8.60 5.06 -8.86
CA ILE A 303 9.87 4.31 -9.02
C ILE A 303 11.11 5.19 -8.85
N PRO A 304 11.24 6.36 -9.52
CA PRO A 304 12.44 7.19 -9.37
C PRO A 304 12.69 7.64 -7.92
N PHE A 305 11.63 7.90 -7.16
CA PHE A 305 11.73 8.34 -5.77
C PHE A 305 12.27 7.23 -4.86
N HIS A 306 11.90 5.97 -5.10
CA HIS A 306 12.22 4.85 -4.21
C HIS A 306 13.43 4.02 -4.67
N ALA A 307 13.74 4.04 -5.97
CA ALA A 307 14.86 3.31 -6.55
C ALA A 307 16.10 4.19 -6.77
N ILE A 308 15.94 5.52 -6.79
CA ILE A 308 17.04 6.48 -7.03
C ILE A 308 17.18 7.44 -5.85
N MET A 309 16.19 8.31 -5.61
CA MET A 309 16.37 9.41 -4.66
C MET A 309 16.47 8.94 -3.21
N TRP A 310 15.56 8.09 -2.76
CA TRP A 310 15.60 7.58 -1.39
C TRP A 310 16.88 6.78 -1.07
N PRO A 311 17.34 5.84 -1.93
CA PRO A 311 18.65 5.21 -1.75
C PRO A 311 19.81 6.22 -1.77
N ALA A 312 19.75 7.27 -2.60
CA ALA A 312 20.77 8.32 -2.63
C ALA A 312 20.80 9.10 -1.31
N GLU A 313 19.65 9.49 -0.76
CA GLU A 313 19.55 10.16 0.54
C GLU A 313 20.11 9.28 1.66
N LEU A 314 19.66 8.02 1.76
CA LEU A 314 20.15 7.07 2.75
C LEU A 314 21.66 6.81 2.65
N ALA A 315 22.18 6.63 1.43
CA ALA A 315 23.61 6.44 1.21
C ALA A 315 24.44 7.72 1.42
N GLY A 316 23.82 8.88 1.24
CA GLY A 316 24.41 10.20 1.40
C GLY A 316 24.52 10.63 2.86
N VAL A 317 23.53 10.31 3.70
CA VAL A 317 23.60 10.62 5.15
C VAL A 317 24.66 9.79 5.88
N GLY A 318 24.90 8.55 5.43
CA GLY A 318 25.84 7.65 6.10
C GLY A 318 25.57 7.55 7.61
N ASN A 319 26.63 7.59 8.43
CA ASN A 319 26.50 7.59 9.89
C ASN A 319 26.18 8.98 10.47
N ALA A 320 26.19 10.04 9.65
CA ALA A 320 25.96 11.40 10.15
C ALA A 320 24.52 11.58 10.66
N PHE A 321 23.54 10.86 10.11
CA PHE A 321 22.16 10.90 10.60
C PHE A 321 22.06 10.39 12.04
N SER A 322 22.59 9.20 12.35
CA SER A 322 22.50 8.61 13.70
C SER A 322 23.26 9.43 14.74
N ASP A 323 24.39 10.03 14.35
CA ASP A 323 25.16 10.95 15.19
C ASP A 323 24.34 12.22 15.51
N ILE A 324 23.74 12.85 14.50
CA ILE A 324 22.92 14.06 14.67
C ILE A 324 21.62 13.78 15.43
N PHE A 325 20.94 12.67 15.12
CA PHE A 325 19.60 12.39 15.62
C PHE A 325 19.61 11.84 17.06
N GLU A 326 20.58 10.98 17.39
CA GLU A 326 20.64 10.27 18.66
C GLU A 326 22.05 10.10 19.25
N GLY A 327 23.09 10.67 18.62
CA GLY A 327 24.48 10.58 19.12
C GLY A 327 25.11 9.19 18.97
N LYS A 328 24.67 8.40 17.97
CA LYS A 328 25.19 7.04 17.69
C LYS A 328 26.00 6.97 16.40
N ASP A 329 26.76 5.89 16.25
CA ASP A 329 27.50 5.58 15.02
C ASP A 329 26.88 4.34 14.36
N SER A 330 25.83 4.56 13.58
CA SER A 330 25.06 3.48 12.94
C SER A 330 24.60 3.88 11.54
N LEU A 331 24.62 2.91 10.61
CA LEU A 331 24.23 3.11 9.23
C LEU A 331 22.76 2.70 9.02
N LEU A 332 22.00 3.53 8.32
CA LEU A 332 20.64 3.18 7.92
C LEU A 332 20.65 2.08 6.84
N THR A 333 19.73 1.13 6.94
CA THR A 333 19.52 0.07 5.94
C THR A 333 18.98 0.64 4.64
N LEU A 334 19.51 0.17 3.51
CA LEU A 334 18.98 0.48 2.18
C LEU A 334 17.78 -0.43 1.83
N PRO A 335 16.90 -0.01 0.91
CA PRO A 335 15.76 -0.84 0.50
C PRO A 335 16.18 -2.26 0.08
N TYR A 336 15.43 -3.26 0.56
CA TYR A 336 15.60 -4.64 0.13
C TYR A 336 14.90 -4.87 -1.21
N ASP A 337 13.64 -4.44 -1.35
CA ASP A 337 12.87 -4.50 -2.61
C ASP A 337 11.90 -3.34 -2.75
N VAL A 338 11.56 -2.97 -3.98
CA VAL A 338 10.59 -1.92 -4.32
C VAL A 338 9.52 -2.52 -5.26
N PRO A 339 8.55 -3.28 -4.74
CA PRO A 339 7.46 -3.79 -5.55
C PRO A 339 6.61 -2.64 -6.13
N ALA A 340 6.77 -2.38 -7.42
CA ALA A 340 6.01 -1.37 -8.16
C ALA A 340 4.94 -2.03 -9.04
N ASN A 341 3.69 -1.64 -8.86
CA ASN A 341 2.58 -2.04 -9.73
C ASN A 341 2.34 -1.00 -10.84
N GLU A 342 1.92 -1.51 -12.00
CA GLU A 342 1.49 -0.75 -13.16
C GLU A 342 0.10 -0.13 -12.93
N PHE A 343 -0.49 0.56 -13.92
CA PHE A 343 -1.77 1.24 -13.69
C PHE A 343 -2.97 0.28 -13.78
N LEU A 344 -3.98 0.55 -12.95
CA LEU A 344 -5.33 0.03 -13.15
C LEU A 344 -6.15 1.08 -13.89
N ASN A 345 -6.56 0.76 -15.12
CA ASN A 345 -7.54 1.52 -15.87
C ASN A 345 -8.96 1.11 -15.46
N MET A 346 -9.96 1.86 -15.90
CA MET A 346 -11.36 1.54 -15.70
C MET A 346 -12.10 1.61 -17.03
N GLU A 347 -12.71 0.49 -17.43
CA GLU A 347 -13.50 0.36 -18.67
C GLU A 347 -12.73 0.96 -19.88
N ASP A 348 -11.47 0.52 -20.03
CA ASP A 348 -10.51 0.89 -21.07
C ASP A 348 -10.06 2.36 -21.09
N LYS A 349 -10.34 3.11 -20.01
CA LYS A 349 -9.92 4.51 -19.85
C LYS A 349 -9.10 4.70 -18.58
N LYS A 350 -8.16 5.66 -18.61
CA LYS A 350 -7.42 6.07 -17.42
C LYS A 350 -8.36 6.69 -16.39
N ILE A 351 -8.25 6.24 -15.13
CA ILE A 351 -8.97 6.84 -13.99
C ILE A 351 -8.63 8.33 -13.90
N SER A 352 -9.64 9.16 -13.64
CA SER A 352 -9.50 10.61 -13.64
C SER A 352 -10.43 11.26 -12.62
N GLY A 353 -9.85 11.82 -11.56
CA GLY A 353 -10.60 12.55 -10.54
C GLY A 353 -11.30 13.80 -11.09
N SER A 354 -10.67 14.56 -11.99
CA SER A 354 -11.27 15.76 -12.58
C SER A 354 -12.49 15.49 -13.46
N ARG A 355 -12.59 14.29 -14.04
CA ARG A 355 -13.76 13.85 -14.83
C ARG A 355 -14.72 12.97 -14.02
N ASN A 356 -14.49 12.85 -12.71
CA ASN A 356 -15.18 11.89 -11.84
C ASN A 356 -15.25 10.46 -12.42
N TRP A 357 -14.20 10.04 -13.12
CA TRP A 357 -14.14 8.74 -13.78
C TRP A 357 -13.28 7.78 -12.96
N GLY A 358 -13.90 7.03 -12.06
CA GLY A 358 -13.20 6.07 -11.21
C GLY A 358 -14.13 5.35 -10.24
N VAL A 359 -13.62 4.30 -9.61
CA VAL A 359 -14.26 3.65 -8.45
C VAL A 359 -13.56 4.12 -7.20
N TRP A 360 -14.26 4.90 -6.38
CA TRP A 360 -13.75 5.49 -5.13
C TRP A 360 -13.90 4.50 -3.97
N GLY A 361 -12.86 4.36 -3.13
CA GLY A 361 -12.81 3.31 -2.12
C GLY A 361 -13.94 3.40 -1.09
N LEU A 362 -14.16 4.57 -0.50
CA LEU A 362 -15.22 4.78 0.51
C LEU A 362 -16.62 4.65 -0.09
N ASP A 363 -16.84 5.18 -1.29
CA ASP A 363 -18.11 5.07 -2.00
C ASP A 363 -18.45 3.60 -2.30
N PHE A 364 -17.48 2.81 -2.79
CA PHE A 364 -17.65 1.38 -2.98
C PHE A 364 -18.01 0.66 -1.67
N LEU A 365 -17.26 0.92 -0.59
CA LEU A 365 -17.45 0.27 0.72
C LEU A 365 -18.72 0.73 1.46
N SER A 366 -19.39 1.78 0.98
CA SER A 366 -20.72 2.14 1.47
C SER A 366 -21.81 1.17 1.01
N ARG A 367 -21.53 0.37 -0.04
CA ARG A 367 -22.51 -0.49 -0.73
C ARG A 367 -22.13 -1.96 -0.78
N TYR A 368 -20.84 -2.27 -0.87
CA TYR A 368 -20.35 -3.62 -1.05
C TYR A 368 -19.38 -4.04 0.05
N ASP A 369 -19.31 -5.34 0.30
CA ASP A 369 -18.40 -5.91 1.31
C ASP A 369 -16.92 -5.76 0.86
N PRO A 370 -15.95 -5.64 1.79
CA PRO A 370 -14.55 -5.38 1.47
C PRO A 370 -13.84 -6.56 0.77
N ASP A 371 -14.11 -7.81 1.16
CA ASP A 371 -13.39 -8.96 0.60
C ASP A 371 -13.65 -9.20 -0.90
N PRO A 372 -14.87 -9.02 -1.45
CA PRO A 372 -15.08 -8.97 -2.89
C PRO A 372 -14.19 -7.93 -3.61
N LEU A 373 -14.00 -6.73 -3.04
CA LEU A 373 -13.10 -5.73 -3.62
C LEU A 373 -11.65 -6.20 -3.58
N ARG A 374 -11.17 -6.65 -2.41
CA ARG A 374 -9.81 -7.15 -2.22
C ARG A 374 -9.49 -8.31 -3.17
N PHE A 375 -10.44 -9.24 -3.32
CA PHE A 375 -10.35 -10.34 -4.26
C PHE A 375 -10.16 -9.83 -5.69
N TYR A 376 -11.08 -8.98 -6.15
CA TYR A 376 -11.11 -8.51 -7.52
C TYR A 376 -9.86 -7.68 -7.87
N LEU A 377 -9.43 -6.80 -6.96
CA LEU A 377 -8.21 -6.02 -7.14
C LEU A 377 -6.95 -6.88 -7.14
N THR A 378 -6.95 -8.01 -6.43
CA THR A 378 -5.81 -8.94 -6.41
C THR A 378 -5.76 -9.83 -7.66
N ILE A 379 -6.89 -10.40 -8.08
CA ILE A 379 -6.93 -11.26 -9.27
C ILE A 379 -6.64 -10.46 -10.55
N ASN A 380 -6.98 -9.17 -10.55
CA ASN A 380 -6.67 -8.22 -11.62
C ASN A 380 -5.47 -7.31 -11.31
N MET A 381 -4.61 -7.66 -10.35
CA MET A 381 -3.50 -6.81 -9.91
C MET A 381 -2.51 -6.53 -11.06
N PRO A 382 -2.17 -5.26 -11.34
CA PRO A 382 -1.30 -4.85 -12.45
C PRO A 382 0.19 -5.07 -12.15
N GLU A 383 0.61 -6.32 -11.93
CA GLU A 383 2.01 -6.61 -11.50
C GLU A 383 3.06 -6.38 -12.60
N ASN A 384 2.72 -6.66 -13.86
CA ASN A 384 3.68 -6.64 -14.98
C ASN A 384 3.23 -5.79 -16.17
N LYS A 385 1.96 -5.43 -16.22
CA LYS A 385 1.34 -4.58 -17.24
C LYS A 385 0.10 -3.94 -16.65
N ASP A 386 -0.35 -2.87 -17.27
CA ASP A 386 -1.62 -2.24 -16.92
C ASP A 386 -2.77 -3.27 -16.97
N SER A 387 -3.71 -3.14 -16.04
CA SER A 387 -4.94 -3.94 -15.98
C SER A 387 -6.17 -3.04 -16.06
N ASN A 388 -7.36 -3.64 -16.09
CA ASN A 388 -8.61 -2.91 -16.25
C ASN A 388 -9.64 -3.36 -15.21
N TRP A 389 -10.31 -2.38 -14.60
CA TRP A 389 -11.54 -2.59 -13.85
C TRP A 389 -12.71 -2.68 -14.82
N ASP A 390 -13.51 -3.72 -14.68
CA ASP A 390 -14.72 -4.00 -15.45
C ASP A 390 -15.83 -4.47 -14.49
N TRP A 391 -16.98 -3.79 -14.53
CA TRP A 391 -18.06 -4.07 -13.58
C TRP A 391 -18.74 -5.43 -13.82
N ASP A 392 -18.86 -5.88 -15.07
CA ASP A 392 -19.43 -7.18 -15.39
C ASP A 392 -18.49 -8.31 -14.91
N ASP A 393 -17.18 -8.15 -15.12
CA ASP A 393 -16.17 -9.08 -14.60
C ASP A 393 -16.15 -9.08 -13.07
N PHE A 394 -16.32 -7.92 -12.40
CA PHE A 394 -16.43 -7.85 -10.94
C PHE A 394 -17.62 -8.68 -10.42
N VAL A 395 -18.81 -8.49 -10.99
CA VAL A 395 -20.02 -9.24 -10.61
C VAL A 395 -19.83 -10.74 -10.91
N ALA A 396 -19.30 -11.07 -12.09
CA ALA A 396 -19.10 -12.45 -12.50
C ALA A 396 -18.11 -13.18 -11.59
N ARG A 397 -16.97 -12.57 -11.25
CA ARG A 397 -15.95 -13.17 -10.38
C ARG A 397 -16.43 -13.31 -8.95
N ASN A 398 -17.13 -12.32 -8.41
CA ASN A 398 -17.76 -12.47 -7.10
C ASN A 398 -18.71 -13.67 -7.07
N ASN A 399 -19.61 -13.77 -8.06
CA ASN A 399 -20.63 -14.80 -8.06
C ASN A 399 -20.08 -16.20 -8.36
N ASN A 400 -19.11 -16.31 -9.28
CA ASN A 400 -18.61 -17.61 -9.73
C ASN A 400 -17.47 -18.13 -8.85
N GLU A 401 -16.52 -17.26 -8.45
CA GLU A 401 -15.33 -17.69 -7.72
C GLU A 401 -15.51 -17.61 -6.21
N LEU A 402 -16.07 -16.51 -5.69
CA LEU A 402 -16.28 -16.36 -4.24
C LEU A 402 -17.55 -17.08 -3.79
N VAL A 403 -18.70 -16.80 -4.41
CA VAL A 403 -19.98 -17.38 -3.97
C VAL A 403 -20.08 -18.86 -4.36
N ALA A 404 -19.96 -19.19 -5.66
CA ALA A 404 -20.26 -20.54 -6.15
C ALA A 404 -19.12 -21.57 -5.96
N ASN A 405 -17.85 -21.14 -5.91
CA ASN A 405 -16.71 -22.04 -5.72
C ASN A 405 -16.27 -22.10 -4.25
N TRP A 406 -15.57 -21.07 -3.75
CA TRP A 406 -14.94 -21.13 -2.41
C TRP A 406 -15.96 -21.05 -1.27
N GLY A 407 -16.85 -20.05 -1.28
CA GLY A 407 -17.85 -19.85 -0.24
C GLY A 407 -18.86 -20.99 -0.16
N ASN A 408 -19.31 -21.50 -1.31
CA ASN A 408 -20.18 -22.65 -1.38
C ASN A 408 -19.50 -23.91 -0.84
N LEU A 409 -18.23 -24.18 -1.18
CA LEU A 409 -17.46 -25.31 -0.63
C LEU A 409 -17.48 -25.30 0.90
N ALA A 410 -17.09 -24.19 1.52
CA ALA A 410 -17.05 -24.07 2.97
C ALA A 410 -18.45 -24.26 3.59
N ASN A 411 -19.45 -23.56 3.05
CA ASN A 411 -20.81 -23.58 3.59
C ASN A 411 -21.46 -24.97 3.46
N ARG A 412 -21.38 -25.63 2.29
CA ARG A 412 -22.04 -26.92 2.04
C ARG A 412 -21.47 -28.03 2.91
N VAL A 413 -20.15 -28.06 3.08
CA VAL A 413 -19.47 -29.07 3.91
C VAL A 413 -19.81 -28.86 5.38
N LEU A 414 -19.64 -27.65 5.90
CA LEU A 414 -19.89 -27.36 7.32
C LEU A 414 -21.37 -27.50 7.68
N SER A 415 -22.29 -27.06 6.81
CA SER A 415 -23.74 -27.19 7.07
C SER A 415 -24.16 -28.66 7.14
N PHE A 416 -23.61 -29.48 6.24
CA PHE A 416 -23.88 -30.92 6.22
C PHE A 416 -23.27 -31.61 7.44
N ALA A 417 -22.02 -31.29 7.78
CA ALA A 417 -21.38 -31.79 8.99
C ALA A 417 -22.20 -31.45 10.24
N HIS A 418 -22.67 -30.21 10.36
CA HIS A 418 -23.40 -29.73 11.53
C HIS A 418 -24.72 -30.48 11.69
N LYS A 419 -25.42 -30.75 10.58
CA LYS A 419 -26.68 -31.50 10.56
C LYS A 419 -26.51 -32.98 10.92
N HIS A 420 -25.47 -33.64 10.41
CA HIS A 420 -25.33 -35.10 10.51
C HIS A 420 -24.48 -35.57 11.71
N TRP A 421 -23.69 -34.67 12.30
CA TRP A 421 -22.83 -34.92 13.47
C TRP A 421 -23.00 -33.87 14.57
N GLU A 422 -24.16 -33.24 14.68
CA GLU A 422 -24.55 -32.39 15.82
C GLU A 422 -23.55 -31.26 16.14
N GLY A 423 -23.00 -30.63 15.10
CA GLY A 423 -21.99 -29.57 15.25
C GLY A 423 -20.63 -30.06 15.74
N GLN A 424 -20.33 -31.36 15.61
CA GLN A 424 -19.02 -31.93 15.91
C GLN A 424 -18.31 -32.36 14.63
N ILE A 425 -16.99 -32.19 14.61
CA ILE A 425 -16.15 -32.68 13.52
C ILE A 425 -16.20 -34.21 13.51
N PRO A 426 -16.55 -34.88 12.39
CA PRO A 426 -16.70 -36.33 12.37
C PRO A 426 -15.40 -37.07 12.69
N THR A 427 -15.51 -38.20 13.38
CA THR A 427 -14.39 -39.14 13.55
C THR A 427 -14.21 -39.95 12.26
N PRO A 428 -13.06 -39.85 11.57
CA PRO A 428 -12.89 -40.49 10.26
C PRO A 428 -12.57 -41.98 10.35
N GLY A 429 -12.07 -42.49 11.47
CA GLY A 429 -11.40 -43.80 11.48
C GLY A 429 -10.19 -43.78 10.54
N GLU A 430 -9.97 -44.85 9.78
CA GLU A 430 -8.87 -44.92 8.80
C GLU A 430 -9.23 -44.21 7.49
N LEU A 431 -8.43 -43.20 7.13
CA LEU A 431 -8.55 -42.44 5.88
C LEU A 431 -8.20 -43.32 4.67
N ARG A 432 -8.95 -43.13 3.56
CA ARG A 432 -8.68 -43.76 2.27
C ARG A 432 -7.49 -43.07 1.60
N GLU A 433 -6.91 -43.71 0.59
CA GLU A 433 -5.80 -43.11 -0.17
C GLU A 433 -6.21 -41.78 -0.83
N LEU A 434 -7.40 -41.72 -1.44
CA LEU A 434 -7.95 -40.48 -2.00
C LEU A 434 -8.06 -39.35 -0.96
N ASP A 435 -8.38 -39.68 0.29
CA ASP A 435 -8.49 -38.71 1.38
C ASP A 435 -7.10 -38.15 1.77
N LYS A 436 -6.09 -39.02 1.83
CA LYS A 436 -4.70 -38.65 2.12
C LYS A 436 -4.10 -37.80 1.00
N GLU A 437 -4.40 -38.13 -0.26
CA GLU A 437 -3.93 -37.41 -1.45
C GLU A 437 -4.43 -35.96 -1.48
N ILE A 438 -5.72 -35.73 -1.23
CA ILE A 438 -6.27 -34.36 -1.23
C ILE A 438 -5.73 -33.54 -0.05
N ILE A 439 -5.55 -34.14 1.13
CA ILE A 439 -4.92 -33.47 2.28
C ILE A 439 -3.50 -33.05 1.91
N ALA A 440 -2.68 -33.95 1.37
CA ALA A 440 -1.32 -33.65 0.95
C ALA A 440 -1.27 -32.55 -0.13
N THR A 441 -2.20 -32.59 -1.08
CA THR A 441 -2.33 -31.56 -2.13
C THR A 441 -2.58 -30.18 -1.53
N VAL A 442 -3.54 -30.06 -0.60
CA VAL A 442 -3.88 -28.78 0.03
C VAL A 442 -2.77 -28.31 0.99
N GLU A 443 -2.15 -29.23 1.74
CA GLU A 443 -1.04 -28.91 2.65
C GLU A 443 0.20 -28.44 1.90
N SER A 444 0.47 -28.96 0.69
CA SER A 444 1.52 -28.43 -0.19
C SER A 444 1.29 -26.96 -0.60
N GLY A 445 0.05 -26.47 -0.44
CA GLY A 445 -0.33 -25.08 -0.66
C GLY A 445 0.39 -24.09 0.26
N PHE A 446 0.77 -24.49 1.48
CA PHE A 446 1.56 -23.62 2.36
C PHE A 446 2.92 -23.28 1.76
N ASP A 447 3.53 -24.22 1.02
CA ASP A 447 4.76 -23.97 0.28
C ASP A 447 4.48 -23.25 -1.05
N SER A 448 3.55 -23.74 -1.87
CA SER A 448 3.33 -23.20 -3.21
C SER A 448 2.78 -21.76 -3.19
N VAL A 449 1.82 -21.46 -2.32
CA VAL A 449 1.29 -20.10 -2.11
C VAL A 449 2.33 -19.24 -1.37
N GLY A 450 2.97 -19.79 -0.34
CA GLY A 450 3.96 -19.07 0.46
C GLY A 450 5.19 -18.63 -0.33
N GLN A 451 5.69 -19.44 -1.26
CA GLN A 451 6.79 -19.06 -2.17
C GLN A 451 6.41 -17.88 -3.08
N ARG A 452 5.17 -17.89 -3.61
CA ARG A 452 4.66 -16.81 -4.45
C ARG A 452 4.47 -15.51 -3.65
N LEU A 453 3.97 -15.60 -2.43
CA LEU A 453 3.84 -14.46 -1.52
C LEU A 453 5.20 -13.88 -1.12
N ASN A 454 6.17 -14.71 -0.71
CA ASN A 454 7.54 -14.24 -0.42
C ASN A 454 8.16 -13.50 -1.61
N GLY A 455 7.92 -13.95 -2.84
CA GLY A 455 8.39 -13.31 -4.07
C GLY A 455 7.49 -12.20 -4.63
N VAL A 456 6.52 -11.72 -3.85
CA VAL A 456 5.58 -10.64 -4.22
C VAL A 456 4.84 -10.89 -5.56
N ARG A 457 4.47 -12.16 -5.79
CA ARG A 457 3.63 -12.64 -6.91
C ARG A 457 2.21 -12.90 -6.40
N LEU A 458 1.54 -11.84 -5.98
CA LEU A 458 0.29 -11.87 -5.21
C LEU A 458 -0.88 -12.40 -6.03
N ARG A 459 -0.97 -12.02 -7.31
CA ARG A 459 -2.00 -12.53 -8.23
C ARG A 459 -1.86 -14.05 -8.42
N ALA A 460 -0.63 -14.50 -8.66
CA ALA A 460 -0.35 -15.93 -8.83
C ALA A 460 -0.58 -16.74 -7.55
N ALA A 461 -0.34 -16.12 -6.38
CA ALA A 461 -0.59 -16.75 -5.08
C ALA A 461 -2.09 -16.97 -4.83
N LEU A 462 -2.93 -15.95 -5.12
CA LEU A 462 -4.38 -16.08 -5.02
C LEU A 462 -4.94 -17.14 -5.99
N GLN A 463 -4.45 -17.17 -7.22
CA GLN A 463 -4.84 -18.18 -8.22
C GLN A 463 -4.52 -19.61 -7.75
N GLU A 464 -3.37 -19.81 -7.10
CA GLU A 464 -3.01 -21.12 -6.56
C GLU A 464 -3.94 -21.53 -5.40
N ALA A 465 -4.30 -20.61 -4.51
CA ALA A 465 -5.29 -20.89 -3.46
C ALA A 465 -6.67 -21.28 -4.03
N LEU A 466 -7.13 -20.59 -5.08
CA LEU A 466 -8.37 -20.92 -5.79
C LEU A 466 -8.31 -22.29 -6.48
N ARG A 467 -7.17 -22.63 -7.09
CA ARG A 467 -6.93 -23.95 -7.67
C ARG A 467 -7.08 -25.04 -6.62
N LEU A 468 -6.47 -24.86 -5.45
CA LEU A 468 -6.58 -25.81 -4.34
C LEU A 468 -8.02 -25.98 -3.85
N ALA A 469 -8.79 -24.88 -3.71
CA ALA A 469 -10.22 -24.97 -3.40
C ALA A 469 -11.01 -25.76 -4.46
N THR A 470 -10.65 -25.59 -5.74
CA THR A 470 -11.26 -26.33 -6.85
C THR A 470 -10.94 -27.83 -6.79
N GLU A 471 -9.72 -28.22 -6.37
CA GLU A 471 -9.38 -29.64 -6.18
C GLU A 471 -10.20 -30.28 -5.04
N VAL A 472 -10.48 -29.56 -3.96
CA VAL A 472 -11.36 -30.06 -2.88
C VAL A 472 -12.80 -30.25 -3.38
N ASN A 473 -13.29 -29.37 -4.25
CA ASN A 473 -14.59 -29.55 -4.89
C ASN A 473 -14.65 -30.83 -5.74
N LYS A 474 -13.62 -31.09 -6.57
CA LYS A 474 -13.53 -32.33 -7.38
C LYS A 474 -13.46 -33.59 -6.51
N TYR A 475 -12.73 -33.51 -5.41
CA TYR A 475 -12.67 -34.60 -4.42
C TYR A 475 -14.07 -34.92 -3.88
N LEU A 476 -14.84 -33.91 -3.46
CA LEU A 476 -16.21 -34.08 -2.95
C LEU A 476 -17.18 -34.64 -3.99
N ASP A 477 -17.02 -34.25 -5.26
CA ASP A 477 -17.86 -34.75 -6.34
C ASP A 477 -17.61 -36.23 -6.61
N THR A 478 -16.36 -36.68 -6.45
CA THR A 478 -15.95 -38.09 -6.60
C THR A 478 -16.35 -38.94 -5.40
N ALA A 479 -16.10 -38.45 -4.17
CA ALA A 479 -16.42 -39.16 -2.93
C ALA A 479 -17.92 -39.16 -2.61
N ALA A 480 -18.68 -38.17 -3.12
CA ALA A 480 -20.13 -38.07 -3.03
C ALA A 480 -20.74 -38.32 -1.62
N PRO A 481 -20.27 -37.60 -0.57
CA PRO A 481 -20.65 -37.89 0.83
C PRO A 481 -22.15 -37.72 1.10
N TRP A 482 -22.82 -36.87 0.31
CA TRP A 482 -24.25 -36.59 0.40
C TRP A 482 -25.13 -37.83 0.10
N SER A 483 -24.61 -38.71 -0.76
CA SER A 483 -25.24 -39.98 -1.10
C SER A 483 -24.75 -41.08 -0.15
N GLU A 484 -23.43 -41.13 0.08
CA GLU A 484 -22.75 -42.12 0.94
C GLU A 484 -23.36 -42.17 2.35
N VAL A 485 -23.69 -41.03 2.96
CA VAL A 485 -24.23 -40.96 4.34
C VAL A 485 -25.51 -41.79 4.57
N LYS A 486 -26.26 -42.10 3.50
CA LYS A 486 -27.51 -42.87 3.58
C LYS A 486 -27.27 -44.37 3.75
N GLU A 487 -26.10 -44.85 3.33
CA GLU A 487 -25.74 -46.28 3.30
C GLU A 487 -24.56 -46.56 4.23
N ASP A 488 -23.56 -45.68 4.23
CA ASP A 488 -22.35 -45.76 5.04
C ASP A 488 -22.01 -44.39 5.67
N LYS A 489 -22.52 -44.18 6.90
CA LYS A 489 -22.24 -42.96 7.66
C LYS A 489 -20.76 -42.84 8.05
N GLU A 490 -20.04 -43.95 8.21
CA GLU A 490 -18.61 -43.95 8.54
C GLU A 490 -17.75 -43.56 7.34
N GLY A 491 -18.08 -44.06 6.15
CA GLY A 491 -17.50 -43.62 4.88
C GLY A 491 -17.70 -42.11 4.65
N ALA A 492 -18.92 -41.62 4.84
CA ALA A 492 -19.21 -40.19 4.74
C ALA A 492 -18.45 -39.36 5.79
N ALA A 493 -18.22 -39.89 7.00
CA ALA A 493 -17.45 -39.22 8.05
C ALA A 493 -15.99 -38.99 7.62
N LYS A 494 -15.36 -39.96 6.94
CA LYS A 494 -14.01 -39.80 6.34
C LYS A 494 -13.96 -38.64 5.37
N THR A 495 -14.93 -38.61 4.46
CA THR A 495 -15.02 -37.57 3.42
C THR A 495 -15.18 -36.19 4.03
N ILE A 496 -16.11 -36.04 4.98
CA ILE A 496 -16.43 -34.75 5.58
C ILE A 496 -15.31 -34.27 6.50
N TYR A 497 -14.71 -35.15 7.31
CA TYR A 497 -13.51 -34.80 8.10
C TYR A 497 -12.39 -34.27 7.20
N THR A 498 -12.11 -34.99 6.10
CA THR A 498 -11.07 -34.63 5.14
C THR A 498 -11.33 -33.27 4.50
N ALA A 499 -12.56 -33.02 4.07
CA ALA A 499 -12.95 -31.74 3.48
C ALA A 499 -12.86 -30.60 4.50
N ILE A 500 -13.29 -30.80 5.75
CA ILE A 500 -13.17 -29.80 6.82
C ILE A 500 -11.70 -29.45 7.08
N ARG A 501 -10.80 -30.45 7.15
CA ARG A 501 -9.36 -30.20 7.29
C ARG A 501 -8.79 -29.38 6.12
N CYS A 502 -9.22 -29.69 4.90
CA CYS A 502 -8.82 -28.92 3.71
C CYS A 502 -9.37 -27.48 3.76
N ILE A 503 -10.61 -27.27 4.19
CA ILE A 503 -11.22 -25.95 4.36
C ILE A 503 -10.48 -25.15 5.44
N ASP A 504 -10.07 -25.80 6.54
CA ASP A 504 -9.30 -25.17 7.61
C ASP A 504 -7.92 -24.69 7.13
N ASN A 505 -7.23 -25.50 6.30
CA ASN A 505 -6.01 -25.09 5.61
C ASN A 505 -6.25 -23.91 4.66
N LEU A 506 -7.23 -24.04 3.76
CA LEU A 506 -7.54 -23.02 2.75
C LEU A 506 -7.93 -21.69 3.39
N LYS A 507 -8.67 -21.70 4.49
CA LYS A 507 -8.97 -20.49 5.28
C LYS A 507 -7.71 -19.70 5.60
N VAL A 508 -6.64 -20.37 6.05
CA VAL A 508 -5.35 -19.73 6.35
C VAL A 508 -4.66 -19.24 5.08
N LEU A 509 -4.67 -20.03 4.00
CA LEU A 509 -4.09 -19.63 2.70
C LEU A 509 -4.80 -18.43 2.08
N PHE A 510 -6.11 -18.29 2.27
CA PHE A 510 -6.91 -17.15 1.83
C PHE A 510 -6.81 -15.93 2.76
N ALA A 511 -6.42 -16.11 4.03
CA ALA A 511 -6.46 -15.07 5.05
C ALA A 511 -5.67 -13.78 4.71
N PRO A 512 -4.50 -13.83 4.04
CA PRO A 512 -3.84 -12.62 3.56
C PRO A 512 -4.68 -11.81 2.56
N PHE A 513 -5.49 -12.48 1.75
CA PHE A 513 -6.28 -11.87 0.68
C PHE A 513 -7.67 -11.44 1.14
N LEU A 514 -8.36 -12.30 1.90
CA LEU A 514 -9.76 -12.19 2.28
C LEU A 514 -9.91 -12.28 3.82
N PRO A 515 -9.36 -11.31 4.57
CA PRO A 515 -9.25 -11.41 6.02
C PRO A 515 -10.61 -11.48 6.71
N HIS A 516 -11.64 -10.79 6.21
CA HIS A 516 -12.94 -10.74 6.91
C HIS A 516 -13.68 -12.07 6.83
N THR A 517 -13.74 -12.70 5.65
CA THR A 517 -14.40 -13.99 5.48
C THR A 517 -13.55 -15.15 5.99
N SER A 518 -12.21 -15.05 5.95
CA SER A 518 -11.34 -16.01 6.62
C SER A 518 -11.51 -15.97 8.14
N GLU A 519 -11.64 -14.79 8.76
CA GLU A 519 -11.94 -14.65 10.19
C GLU A 519 -13.32 -15.22 10.56
N LYS A 520 -14.34 -14.92 9.73
CA LYS A 520 -15.68 -15.48 9.91
C LYS A 520 -15.68 -17.02 9.83
N LEU A 521 -14.97 -17.58 8.86
CA LEU A 521 -14.78 -19.03 8.73
C LEU A 521 -13.94 -19.62 9.88
N HIS A 522 -12.97 -18.85 10.42
CA HIS A 522 -12.23 -19.20 11.63
C HIS A 522 -13.17 -19.41 12.81
N GLY A 523 -14.07 -18.45 13.04
CA GLY A 523 -15.12 -18.57 14.07
C GLY A 523 -16.07 -19.75 13.82
N TYR A 524 -16.46 -20.03 12.57
CA TYR A 524 -17.29 -21.19 12.25
C TYR A 524 -16.63 -22.53 12.62
N LEU A 525 -15.31 -22.64 12.45
CA LEU A 525 -14.55 -23.83 12.81
C LEU A 525 -14.27 -23.96 14.32
N GLY A 526 -14.86 -23.09 15.15
CA GLY A 526 -14.79 -23.19 16.61
C GLY A 526 -13.58 -22.51 17.25
N TYR A 527 -12.73 -21.82 16.46
CA TYR A 527 -11.62 -21.06 17.00
C TYR A 527 -12.11 -19.78 17.69
N THR A 528 -11.59 -19.51 18.89
CA THR A 528 -12.03 -18.39 19.75
C THR A 528 -11.10 -17.18 19.73
N ARG A 529 -9.87 -17.37 19.26
CA ARG A 529 -8.88 -16.29 19.08
C ARG A 529 -8.82 -15.94 17.60
N PRO A 530 -8.61 -14.66 17.24
CA PRO A 530 -8.62 -14.26 15.85
C PRO A 530 -7.37 -14.71 15.09
N LEU A 531 -7.45 -14.75 13.75
CA LEU A 531 -6.29 -15.01 12.90
C LEU A 531 -5.28 -13.88 12.98
N PHE A 532 -5.76 -12.64 12.98
CA PHE A 532 -4.95 -11.43 13.05
C PHE A 532 -5.33 -10.57 14.24
N GLY A 533 -4.46 -9.62 14.58
CA GLY A 533 -4.71 -8.62 15.59
C GLY A 533 -5.74 -7.58 15.17
N LYS A 534 -5.97 -6.61 16.04
CA LYS A 534 -7.01 -5.60 15.88
C LYS A 534 -6.40 -4.25 15.51
N GLN A 535 -6.95 -3.63 14.46
CA GLN A 535 -6.67 -2.24 14.13
C GLN A 535 -7.52 -1.31 15.03
N PHE A 536 -6.91 -0.25 15.54
CA PHE A 536 -7.60 0.83 16.27
C PHE A 536 -7.04 2.20 15.87
N THR A 537 -7.77 3.25 16.25
CA THR A 537 -7.33 4.64 16.14
C THR A 537 -6.93 5.16 17.51
N GLU A 538 -5.93 6.03 17.55
CA GLU A 538 -5.49 6.72 18.74
C GLU A 538 -5.20 8.18 18.39
N ASP A 539 -5.61 9.12 19.25
CA ASP A 539 -5.23 10.51 19.09
C ASP A 539 -3.92 10.78 19.81
N VAL A 540 -2.94 11.27 19.07
CA VAL A 540 -1.60 11.63 19.54
C VAL A 540 -1.49 13.16 19.53
N SER A 541 -0.68 13.73 20.40
CA SER A 541 -0.44 15.17 20.43
C SER A 541 1.05 15.46 20.52
N ASP A 542 1.49 16.45 19.76
CA ASP A 542 2.82 17.02 19.80
C ASP A 542 2.76 18.55 19.70
N ASP A 543 3.91 19.19 19.47
CA ASP A 543 4.02 20.65 19.41
C ASP A 543 3.32 21.28 18.18
N LEU A 544 3.00 20.49 17.15
CA LEU A 544 2.25 20.92 15.96
C LEU A 544 0.73 20.76 16.16
N GLY A 545 0.31 19.94 17.11
CA GLY A 545 -1.09 19.81 17.51
C GLY A 545 -1.50 18.36 17.75
N GLN A 546 -2.81 18.11 17.62
CA GLN A 546 -3.38 16.77 17.74
C GLN A 546 -3.60 16.15 16.35
N HIS A 547 -3.21 14.88 16.20
CA HIS A 547 -3.46 14.06 15.03
C HIS A 547 -3.91 12.66 15.44
N THR A 548 -4.80 12.07 14.65
CA THR A 548 -5.23 10.68 14.84
C THR A 548 -4.28 9.75 14.08
N VAL A 549 -3.96 8.59 14.62
CA VAL A 549 -3.16 7.57 13.93
C VAL A 549 -3.91 6.25 13.89
N LEU A 550 -3.58 5.38 12.92
CA LEU A 550 -3.96 3.96 13.01
C LEU A 550 -2.84 3.16 13.67
N ARG A 551 -3.21 2.27 14.59
CA ARG A 551 -2.31 1.32 15.26
C ARG A 551 -2.85 -0.10 15.28
N TYR A 552 -1.93 -1.06 15.37
CA TYR A 552 -2.24 -2.48 15.38
C TYR A 552 -1.88 -3.11 16.72
N ASP A 553 -2.85 -3.81 17.32
CA ASP A 553 -2.65 -4.63 18.52
C ASP A 553 -2.57 -6.11 18.13
N PRO A 554 -1.39 -6.75 18.19
CA PRO A 554 -1.21 -8.15 17.86
C PRO A 554 -1.58 -9.13 19.00
N THR A 555 -1.91 -8.65 20.20
CA THR A 555 -1.96 -9.46 21.44
C THR A 555 -2.81 -10.73 21.32
N ASP A 556 -4.01 -10.61 20.74
CA ASP A 556 -4.93 -11.73 20.63
C ASP A 556 -4.73 -12.60 19.39
N ALA A 557 -3.91 -12.16 18.42
CA ALA A 557 -3.68 -12.87 17.17
C ALA A 557 -3.13 -14.29 17.41
N SER A 558 -3.65 -15.27 16.68
CA SER A 558 -3.29 -16.69 16.82
C SER A 558 -3.00 -17.41 15.50
N GLY A 559 -3.19 -16.73 14.37
CA GLY A 559 -2.96 -17.29 13.05
C GLY A 559 -1.51 -17.72 12.85
N THR A 560 -1.31 -18.88 12.22
CA THR A 560 0.01 -19.45 11.90
C THR A 560 -0.02 -20.06 10.50
N TRP A 561 1.05 -19.87 9.73
CA TRP A 561 1.21 -20.40 8.37
C TRP A 561 1.64 -21.87 8.42
N GLN A 562 0.74 -22.73 8.85
CA GLN A 562 0.99 -24.17 8.98
C GLN A 562 -0.27 -24.98 8.68
N ALA A 563 -0.06 -26.25 8.32
CA ALA A 563 -1.13 -27.20 8.14
C ALA A 563 -1.99 -27.36 9.41
N SER A 564 -3.28 -27.58 9.16
CA SER A 564 -4.34 -27.76 10.12
C SER A 564 -4.03 -28.89 11.10
N LYS A 565 -4.36 -28.61 12.36
CA LYS A 565 -4.33 -29.57 13.46
C LYS A 565 -5.73 -29.83 13.98
N ILE A 566 -6.74 -29.71 13.11
CA ILE A 566 -8.13 -29.84 13.53
C ILE A 566 -8.40 -31.26 14.03
N GLU A 567 -9.03 -31.38 15.20
CA GLU A 567 -9.22 -32.66 15.88
C GLU A 567 -10.65 -33.16 15.69
N ALA A 568 -10.79 -34.46 15.40
CA ALA A 568 -12.08 -35.12 15.38
C ALA A 568 -12.80 -34.99 16.74
N GLY A 569 -14.13 -34.85 16.71
CA GLY A 569 -14.96 -34.64 17.89
C GLY A 569 -14.95 -33.20 18.41
N SER A 570 -14.11 -32.30 17.89
CA SER A 570 -14.14 -30.89 18.28
C SER A 570 -15.48 -30.26 17.89
N PRO A 571 -16.08 -29.44 18.76
CA PRO A 571 -17.27 -28.69 18.41
C PRO A 571 -16.93 -27.57 17.42
N PHE A 572 -17.86 -27.28 16.52
CA PHE A 572 -17.78 -26.13 15.62
C PHE A 572 -19.17 -25.46 15.51
N ASN A 573 -19.19 -24.22 15.07
CA ASN A 573 -20.39 -23.39 15.09
C ASN A 573 -21.22 -23.58 13.81
N GLN A 574 -22.53 -23.36 13.91
CA GLN A 574 -23.41 -23.38 12.74
C GLN A 574 -22.94 -22.36 11.70
N PRO A 575 -22.62 -22.79 10.47
CA PRO A 575 -22.15 -21.88 9.43
C PRO A 575 -23.29 -21.08 8.81
N ALA A 576 -22.93 -19.97 8.16
CA ALA A 576 -23.80 -19.22 7.27
C ALA A 576 -22.98 -18.75 6.04
N PRO A 577 -23.63 -18.34 4.93
CA PRO A 577 -22.93 -17.89 3.73
C PRO A 577 -21.82 -16.86 4.02
N LEU A 578 -20.64 -17.08 3.43
CA LEU A 578 -19.48 -16.19 3.58
C LEU A 578 -19.58 -14.95 2.70
N TYR A 579 -20.14 -15.08 1.50
CA TYR A 579 -20.22 -14.02 0.49
C TYR A 579 -21.66 -13.79 0.06
N LYS A 580 -21.97 -12.54 -0.30
CA LYS A 580 -23.26 -12.16 -0.89
C LYS A 580 -23.18 -12.30 -2.40
N LYS A 581 -24.23 -12.86 -3.01
CA LYS A 581 -24.40 -12.83 -4.46
C LYS A 581 -24.75 -11.41 -4.88
N LEU A 582 -24.12 -10.93 -5.95
CA LEU A 582 -24.44 -9.64 -6.56
C LEU A 582 -25.45 -9.86 -7.69
N GLU A 583 -26.45 -8.98 -7.76
CA GLU A 583 -27.41 -8.98 -8.86
C GLU A 583 -26.73 -8.55 -10.17
N THR A 584 -27.23 -9.04 -11.31
CA THR A 584 -26.65 -8.69 -12.62
C THR A 584 -26.84 -7.22 -12.96
N SER A 585 -27.84 -6.54 -12.38
CA SER A 585 -28.08 -5.11 -12.58
C SER A 585 -27.01 -4.21 -11.95
N VAL A 586 -26.20 -4.75 -11.02
CA VAL A 586 -25.16 -3.98 -10.33
C VAL A 586 -24.23 -3.28 -11.33
N ALA A 587 -23.79 -3.96 -12.39
CA ALA A 587 -22.87 -3.37 -13.34
C ALA A 587 -23.47 -2.15 -14.06
N ASP A 588 -24.74 -2.24 -14.47
CA ASP A 588 -25.44 -1.14 -15.13
C ASP A 588 -25.76 0.01 -14.17
N GLU A 589 -26.14 -0.30 -12.93
CA GLU A 589 -26.38 0.69 -11.88
C GLU A 589 -25.12 1.50 -11.55
N GLU A 590 -23.96 0.86 -11.49
CA GLU A 590 -22.69 1.54 -11.23
C GLU A 590 -22.23 2.41 -12.39
N ARG A 591 -22.39 1.92 -13.62
CA ARG A 591 -22.10 2.72 -14.82
C ARG A 591 -22.98 3.96 -14.89
N ALA A 592 -24.26 3.84 -14.52
CA ALA A 592 -25.17 4.97 -14.46
C ALA A 592 -24.70 6.02 -13.44
N ARG A 593 -24.30 5.59 -12.24
CA ARG A 593 -23.82 6.50 -11.17
C ARG A 593 -22.55 7.28 -11.54
N ILE A 594 -21.65 6.67 -12.31
CA ILE A 594 -20.40 7.33 -12.72
C ILE A 594 -20.62 8.29 -13.89
N ALA A 595 -21.71 8.11 -14.64
CA ALA A 595 -22.10 9.00 -15.74
C ALA A 595 -22.86 10.26 -15.27
N GLU A 596 -23.40 10.24 -14.04
CA GLU A 596 -23.99 11.38 -13.33
C GLU A 596 -22.90 12.27 -12.70
#